data_AF-A0A0N4X9C8-F1
#
_entry.id   AF-A0A0N4X9C8-F1
#
_cell.length_a   1.000
_cell.length_b   1.000
_cell.length_c   1.000
_cell.angle_alpha   90.00
_cell.angle_beta   90.00
_cell.angle_gamma   90.00
#
_symmetry.space_group_name_H-M   'P 1'
#
loop_
_entity.id
_entity.type
_entity.pdbx_description
1 polymer ?
#
loop_
_entity_poly.entity_id
_entity_poly.type
_entity_poly.pdbx_seq_one_letter_code
_entity_poly.pdbx_strand_id
1 'polypeptide(L)'
;LDFKLSAIQIGDKWKRDREIQNFDPLKILVISHGTQFTLKEWTLLFESAEACRLWCQGVHNLMLDTRDRFISSHTARIDRFIAKHFYNLVTPGTEFVARKHMKPFVQTSLQYKVSSRQLQEVTEDQMNLLQFSQATRNFIHSPAFCDFLFSRENSLWDSMNDKVIQDMTRPLSHYWIASSHNTYLTGDQLRSESSLDSYAQALLMGCRCIELDCWDGQRKANSQEFLDIVIYHGYTMTSKLLLRDVLSVIKHYAFITSVYPVILSIEDNCSVPAQRLLAQEIKEILGDDLLVQPINASETQLPSPAALKKKIILKHKKLPIENEDLATFVTSTDEFQDTDILSRECIKKGVLSLKDGVRHEWLPHVFVLFPDRICYLLESCDDSPMKDDKDDTISIMGDDEKEDEPFAGFGIRPEEQHITEEWFHGHCERDEAKERILQHKAKGNGLFMVRDSNLFIGDYSLTILHDEKVHHVRIKTRIVDKEKKYYFMENKICDTLYELVSYYTRNYLTTPTFKMILTTPCPQPQPHLNQPWFWPTADKAKAEALLSQVPEDGAFLLRYSSTDKSVFVLSIR
;
A
#
# COMPACT_ATOMS: atom_id res chain seq x y z
N LEU A 1 20.52 -6.40 -11.94
CA LEU A 1 20.16 -5.43 -12.99
C LEU A 1 20.76 -5.80 -14.33
N ASP A 2 22.07 -6.07 -14.41
CA ASP A 2 22.70 -6.55 -15.65
C ASP A 2 21.89 -7.72 -16.24
N PHE A 3 21.61 -8.76 -15.43
CA PHE A 3 20.67 -9.83 -15.81
C PHE A 3 19.27 -9.36 -16.28
N LYS A 4 18.64 -8.38 -15.59
CA LYS A 4 17.32 -7.82 -15.97
C LYS A 4 17.38 -7.00 -17.28
N LEU A 5 18.52 -6.39 -17.62
CA LEU A 5 18.67 -5.50 -18.78
C LEU A 5 19.33 -6.16 -20.00
N SER A 6 20.17 -7.19 -19.80
CA SER A 6 20.91 -7.86 -20.88
C SER A 6 20.45 -9.29 -21.18
N ALA A 7 19.72 -9.97 -20.27
CA ALA A 7 19.26 -11.35 -20.48
C ALA A 7 17.73 -11.52 -20.54
N ILE A 8 16.96 -10.62 -19.93
CA ILE A 8 15.50 -10.67 -19.94
C ILE A 8 14.99 -9.68 -20.99
N GLN A 9 14.24 -10.15 -21.99
CA GLN A 9 13.44 -9.24 -22.82
C GLN A 9 12.25 -8.76 -21.96
N ILE A 10 12.46 -7.85 -21.01
CA ILE A 10 11.39 -7.30 -20.17
C ILE A 10 10.45 -6.49 -21.08
N GLY A 11 9.47 -7.20 -21.65
CA GLY A 11 8.84 -6.82 -22.90
C GLY A 11 7.75 -5.78 -22.79
N ASP A 12 7.12 -5.59 -21.62
CA ASP A 12 5.81 -4.91 -21.63
C ASP A 12 5.74 -3.58 -20.85
N LYS A 13 6.52 -3.40 -19.78
CA LYS A 13 6.65 -2.10 -19.10
C LYS A 13 7.75 -1.23 -19.75
N TRP A 14 8.89 -1.84 -20.08
CA TRP A 14 10.08 -1.16 -20.59
C TRP A 14 10.04 -0.88 -22.10
N LYS A 15 9.21 -1.59 -22.89
CA LYS A 15 8.97 -1.21 -24.31
C LYS A 15 8.13 0.06 -24.47
N ARG A 16 7.33 0.42 -23.47
CA ARG A 16 6.47 1.61 -23.54
C ARG A 16 7.24 2.88 -23.24
N ASP A 17 8.28 2.78 -22.41
CA ASP A 17 9.21 3.88 -22.12
C ASP A 17 10.37 3.90 -23.12
N ARG A 18 10.17 4.62 -24.22
CA ARG A 18 11.18 4.77 -25.28
C ARG A 18 12.39 5.59 -24.84
N GLU A 19 12.30 6.33 -23.74
CA GLU A 19 13.42 7.14 -23.24
C GLU A 19 14.43 6.28 -22.50
N ILE A 20 13.96 5.33 -21.69
CA ILE A 20 14.83 4.45 -20.90
C ILE A 20 15.75 3.59 -21.78
N GLN A 21 15.27 3.15 -22.95
CA GLN A 21 16.05 2.33 -23.88
C GLN A 21 17.27 3.04 -24.49
N ASN A 22 17.31 4.38 -24.44
CA ASN A 22 18.44 5.15 -24.96
C ASN A 22 19.57 5.28 -23.92
N PHE A 23 19.35 4.88 -22.68
CA PHE A 23 20.36 4.98 -21.62
C PHE A 23 21.19 3.72 -21.50
N ASP A 24 22.45 3.92 -21.11
CA ASP A 24 23.38 2.83 -20.80
C ASP A 24 22.85 2.01 -19.60
N PRO A 25 22.57 0.70 -19.79
CA PRO A 25 22.11 -0.19 -18.72
C PRO A 25 22.95 -0.17 -17.45
N LEU A 26 24.27 0.05 -17.59
CA LEU A 26 25.20 0.09 -16.46
C LEU A 26 25.03 1.34 -15.58
N LYS A 27 24.27 2.34 -16.05
CA LYS A 27 23.95 3.56 -15.30
C LYS A 27 22.61 3.51 -14.58
N ILE A 28 21.82 2.48 -14.80
CA ILE A 28 20.51 2.33 -14.18
C ILE A 28 20.69 1.53 -12.88
N LEU A 29 19.91 1.80 -11.84
CA LEU A 29 19.78 0.99 -10.63
C LEU A 29 18.30 0.76 -10.35
N VAL A 30 17.91 -0.48 -10.11
CA VAL A 30 16.54 -0.81 -9.67
C VAL A 30 16.61 -1.30 -8.23
N ILE A 31 15.88 -0.65 -7.34
CA ILE A 31 15.74 -1.01 -5.93
C ILE A 31 14.30 -1.50 -5.72
N SER A 32 14.13 -2.80 -5.53
CA SER A 32 12.85 -3.40 -5.17
C SER A 32 12.69 -3.40 -3.64
N HIS A 33 11.58 -2.89 -3.13
CA HIS A 33 11.32 -2.74 -1.68
C HIS A 33 9.85 -2.94 -1.33
N GLY A 34 9.57 -3.25 -0.07
CA GLY A 34 8.21 -3.49 0.43
C GLY A 34 8.13 -4.64 1.42
N THR A 35 6.93 -4.86 1.97
CA THR A 35 6.62 -5.94 2.92
C THR A 35 5.74 -7.04 2.33
N GLN A 36 5.19 -6.81 1.14
CA GLN A 36 4.31 -7.73 0.41
C GLN A 36 5.10 -8.59 -0.59
N PHE A 37 4.45 -9.59 -1.18
CA PHE A 37 5.05 -10.44 -2.22
C PHE A 37 5.38 -9.63 -3.48
N THR A 38 4.43 -8.80 -3.93
CA THR A 38 4.65 -7.84 -5.02
C THR A 38 5.38 -6.62 -4.46
N LEU A 39 6.64 -6.45 -4.86
CA LEU A 39 7.48 -5.34 -4.38
C LEU A 39 7.23 -4.07 -5.18
N LYS A 40 7.37 -2.92 -4.52
CA LYS A 40 7.50 -1.61 -5.16
C LYS A 40 8.90 -1.47 -5.72
N GLU A 41 9.08 -0.68 -6.78
CA GLU A 41 10.38 -0.48 -7.42
C GLU A 41 10.73 1.00 -7.54
N TRP A 42 11.97 1.34 -7.22
CA TRP A 42 12.59 2.61 -7.61
C TRP A 42 13.59 2.36 -8.72
N THR A 43 13.44 3.08 -9.83
CA THR A 43 14.36 3.04 -10.97
C THR A 43 15.12 4.35 -11.03
N LEU A 44 16.43 4.28 -10.84
CA LEU A 44 17.30 5.44 -10.73
C LEU A 44 18.31 5.44 -11.88
N LEU A 45 18.45 6.57 -12.57
CA LEU A 45 19.47 6.78 -13.59
C LEU A 45 20.61 7.61 -13.02
N PHE A 46 21.83 7.10 -13.12
CA PHE A 46 23.04 7.78 -12.67
C PHE A 46 23.79 8.45 -13.81
N GLU A 47 24.57 9.48 -13.48
CA GLU A 47 25.44 10.19 -14.43
C GLU A 47 26.52 9.28 -15.05
N SER A 48 27.00 8.30 -14.29
CA SER A 48 28.06 7.36 -14.69
C SER A 48 27.81 5.96 -14.17
N ALA A 49 28.36 4.96 -14.87
CA ALA A 49 28.26 3.56 -14.48
C ALA A 49 28.97 3.29 -13.14
N GLU A 50 30.06 4.02 -12.87
CA GLU A 50 30.79 3.90 -11.61
C GLU A 50 29.98 4.43 -10.42
N ALA A 51 29.28 5.55 -10.58
CA ALA A 51 28.37 6.05 -9.54
C ALA A 51 27.26 5.03 -9.26
N CYS A 52 26.62 4.49 -10.30
CA CYS A 52 25.62 3.44 -10.15
C CYS A 52 26.18 2.22 -9.39
N ARG A 53 27.37 1.74 -9.76
CA ARG A 53 28.04 0.61 -9.11
C ARG A 53 28.30 0.85 -7.62
N LEU A 54 28.79 2.04 -7.27
CA LEU A 54 29.04 2.42 -5.87
C LEU A 54 27.74 2.51 -5.06
N TRP A 55 26.68 3.08 -5.63
CA TRP A 55 25.36 3.12 -5.00
C TRP A 55 24.78 1.73 -4.79
N CYS A 56 24.86 0.86 -5.81
CA CYS A 56 24.43 -0.53 -5.71
C CYS A 56 25.13 -1.25 -4.54
N GLN A 57 26.45 -1.13 -4.45
CA GLN A 57 27.24 -1.73 -3.37
C GLN A 57 26.91 -1.11 -2.00
N GLY A 58 26.79 0.21 -1.91
CA GLY A 58 26.49 0.93 -0.68
C GLY A 58 25.12 0.58 -0.12
N VAL A 59 24.08 0.64 -0.95
CA VAL A 59 22.70 0.28 -0.58
C VAL A 59 22.62 -1.19 -0.16
N HIS A 60 23.29 -2.09 -0.89
CA HIS A 60 23.33 -3.51 -0.52
C HIS A 60 23.97 -3.73 0.86
N ASN A 61 25.09 -3.07 1.14
CA ASN A 61 25.75 -3.15 2.45
C ASN A 61 24.88 -2.56 3.57
N LEU A 62 24.20 -1.43 3.34
CA LEU A 62 23.26 -0.85 4.29
C LEU A 62 22.07 -1.77 4.57
N MET A 63 21.56 -2.44 3.53
CA MET A 63 20.49 -3.43 3.67
C MET A 63 20.95 -4.60 4.55
N LEU A 64 22.15 -5.14 4.30
CA LEU A 64 22.73 -6.21 5.12
C LEU A 64 22.94 -5.76 6.56
N ASP A 65 23.60 -4.62 6.79
CA ASP A 65 23.83 -4.07 8.13
C ASP A 65 22.52 -3.83 8.91
N THR A 66 21.50 -3.31 8.24
CA THR A 66 20.21 -3.01 8.87
C THR A 66 19.43 -4.28 9.22
N ARG A 67 19.58 -5.34 8.41
CA ARG A 67 18.83 -6.58 8.56
C ARG A 67 19.54 -7.62 9.43
N ASP A 68 20.86 -7.61 9.46
CA ASP A 68 21.67 -8.58 10.21
C ASP A 68 21.45 -8.39 11.72
N ARG A 69 21.18 -9.51 12.40
CA ARG A 69 20.94 -9.57 13.85
C ARG A 69 22.23 -9.50 14.65
N PHE A 70 23.36 -9.86 14.05
CA PHE A 70 24.67 -9.85 14.70
C PHE A 70 25.37 -8.49 14.57
N ILE A 71 25.00 -7.68 13.57
CA ILE A 71 25.63 -6.38 13.31
C ILE A 71 24.81 -5.22 13.90
N SER A 72 23.48 -5.24 13.77
CA SER A 72 22.61 -4.20 14.32
C SER A 72 21.99 -4.62 15.66
N SER A 73 22.56 -4.14 16.76
CA SER A 73 22.04 -4.36 18.11
C SER A 73 20.62 -3.81 18.28
N HIS A 74 19.84 -4.39 19.18
CA HIS A 74 18.52 -3.85 19.52
C HIS A 74 18.55 -2.34 19.85
N THR A 75 19.58 -1.88 20.58
CA THR A 75 19.79 -0.46 20.88
C THR A 75 19.95 0.39 19.63
N ALA A 76 20.77 -0.04 18.67
CA ALA A 76 20.96 0.70 17.42
C ALA A 76 19.66 0.79 16.59
N ARG A 77 18.80 -0.23 16.68
CA ARG A 77 17.47 -0.20 16.03
C ARG A 77 16.52 0.78 16.70
N ILE A 78 16.48 0.82 18.03
CA ILE A 78 15.73 1.83 18.77
C ILE A 78 16.24 3.23 18.40
N ASP A 79 17.56 3.43 18.33
CA ASP A 79 18.14 4.71 17.94
C ASP A 79 17.74 5.13 16.52
N ARG A 80 17.75 4.20 15.56
CA ARG A 80 17.27 4.45 14.19
C ARG A 80 15.78 4.77 14.15
N PHE A 81 14.97 4.05 14.92
CA PHE A 81 13.53 4.30 15.05
C PHE A 81 13.27 5.72 15.61
N ILE A 82 13.94 6.07 16.72
CA ILE A 82 13.85 7.40 17.33
C ILE A 82 14.32 8.47 16.36
N ALA A 83 15.45 8.29 15.68
CA ALA A 83 15.98 9.25 14.72
C ALA A 83 15.04 9.45 13.54
N LYS A 84 14.47 8.37 12.98
CA LYS A 84 13.47 8.45 11.90
C LYS A 84 12.27 9.30 12.33
N HIS A 85 11.72 9.03 13.51
CA HIS A 85 10.58 9.81 14.02
C HIS A 85 10.97 11.25 14.36
N PHE A 86 12.17 11.49 14.87
CA PHE A 86 12.68 12.84 15.09
C PHE A 86 12.66 13.64 13.78
N TYR A 87 13.33 13.15 12.73
CA TYR A 87 13.41 13.88 11.45
C TYR A 87 12.05 14.10 10.78
N ASN A 88 11.10 13.18 10.96
CA ASN A 88 9.74 13.34 10.47
C ASN A 88 8.93 14.39 11.26
N LEU A 89 9.32 14.70 12.50
CA LEU A 89 8.63 15.64 13.38
C LEU A 89 9.38 16.98 13.54
N VAL A 90 10.59 17.11 12.97
CA VAL A 90 11.36 18.35 13.01
C VAL A 90 10.53 19.46 12.39
N THR A 91 10.38 20.57 13.11
CA THR A 91 9.67 21.73 12.58
C THR A 91 10.45 22.25 11.37
N PRO A 92 9.84 22.35 10.17
CA PRO A 92 10.56 22.63 8.93
C PRO A 92 11.56 23.77 9.07
N GLY A 93 12.82 23.62 8.66
CA GLY A 93 13.88 24.64 8.76
C GLY A 93 14.35 25.01 10.18
N THR A 94 13.83 24.40 11.24
CA THR A 94 14.49 24.36 12.55
C THR A 94 15.27 23.06 12.68
N GLU A 95 15.99 22.87 13.79
CA GLU A 95 16.62 21.59 14.15
C GLU A 95 15.94 20.95 15.38
N PHE A 96 14.68 21.32 15.65
CA PHE A 96 13.98 20.96 16.87
C PHE A 96 12.57 20.40 16.61
N VAL A 97 12.16 19.47 17.47
CA VAL A 97 10.78 18.99 17.57
C VAL A 97 10.07 19.78 18.67
N ALA A 98 8.95 20.42 18.32
CA ALA A 98 8.12 21.13 19.29
C ALA A 98 7.28 20.17 20.14
N ARG A 99 7.06 20.49 21.42
CA ARG A 99 6.26 19.68 22.37
C ARG A 99 4.90 19.24 21.83
N LYS A 100 4.23 20.12 21.07
CA LYS A 100 2.90 19.86 20.50
C LYS A 100 2.84 18.59 19.64
N HIS A 101 3.97 18.19 19.04
CA HIS A 101 4.08 16.98 18.23
C HIS A 101 4.28 15.70 19.05
N MET A 102 4.67 15.80 20.32
CA MET A 102 4.95 14.62 21.15
C MET A 102 3.70 13.82 21.53
N LYS A 103 2.58 14.49 21.80
CA LYS A 103 1.37 13.77 22.21
C LYS A 103 0.83 12.88 21.09
N PRO A 104 0.67 13.36 19.84
CA PRO A 104 0.35 12.49 18.72
C PRO A 104 1.38 11.36 18.56
N PHE A 105 2.67 11.69 18.53
CA PHE A 105 3.74 10.70 18.37
C PHE A 105 3.68 9.57 19.41
N VAL A 106 3.59 9.90 20.70
CA VAL A 106 3.54 8.91 21.78
C VAL A 106 2.28 8.04 21.68
N GLN A 107 1.13 8.63 21.32
CA GLN A 107 -0.12 7.89 21.24
C GLN A 107 -0.24 7.03 19.98
N THR A 108 0.31 7.45 18.84
CA THR A 108 0.19 6.72 17.57
C THR A 108 1.37 5.80 17.33
N SER A 109 2.59 6.32 17.44
CA SER A 109 3.82 5.60 17.08
C SER A 109 4.29 4.68 18.19
N LEU A 110 4.15 5.11 19.46
CA LEU A 110 4.46 4.26 20.62
C LEU A 110 3.23 3.52 21.17
N GLN A 111 2.04 3.82 20.66
CA GLN A 111 0.76 3.25 21.13
C GLN A 111 0.55 3.40 22.65
N TYR A 112 1.08 4.49 23.24
CA TYR A 112 1.05 4.71 24.68
C TYR A 112 0.13 5.88 25.05
N LYS A 113 -0.83 5.63 25.94
CA LYS A 113 -1.76 6.68 26.40
C LYS A 113 -1.08 7.54 27.46
N VAL A 114 -0.78 8.79 27.12
CA VAL A 114 -0.10 9.75 28.00
C VAL A 114 -1.02 10.91 28.38
N SER A 115 -0.98 11.31 29.65
CA SER A 115 -1.65 12.52 30.12
C SER A 115 -0.86 13.78 29.78
N SER A 116 -1.53 14.94 29.63
CA SER A 116 -0.84 16.20 29.35
C SER A 116 0.19 16.57 30.43
N ARG A 117 -0.06 16.17 31.69
CA ARG A 117 0.86 16.39 32.80
C ARG A 117 2.13 15.56 32.67
N GLN A 118 2.01 14.25 32.42
CA GLN A 118 3.18 13.38 32.19
C GLN A 118 3.99 13.82 30.98
N LEU A 119 3.32 14.26 29.91
CA LEU A 119 3.99 14.82 28.75
C LEU A 119 4.78 16.09 29.12
N GLN A 120 4.20 16.95 29.96
CA GLN A 120 4.88 18.16 30.45
C GLN A 120 6.13 17.86 31.29
N GLU A 121 6.07 16.82 32.13
CA GLU A 121 7.16 16.41 33.01
C GLU A 121 8.34 15.77 32.25
N VAL A 122 8.08 15.14 31.11
CA VAL A 122 9.08 14.32 30.38
C VAL A 122 9.67 15.02 29.16
N THR A 123 8.98 16.00 28.58
CA THR A 123 9.41 16.68 27.35
C THR A 123 9.77 18.15 27.61
N GLU A 124 10.50 18.75 26.68
CA GLU A 124 10.76 20.20 26.64
C GLU A 124 9.92 20.88 25.54
N ASP A 125 9.90 22.22 25.51
CA ASP A 125 9.12 22.96 24.51
C ASP A 125 9.68 22.82 23.09
N GLN A 126 11.01 22.75 23.00
CA GLN A 126 11.77 22.50 21.78
C GLN A 126 12.85 21.47 22.11
N MET A 127 12.91 20.37 21.36
CA MET A 127 13.85 19.28 21.62
C MET A 127 14.72 19.00 20.40
N ASN A 128 16.03 19.01 20.59
CA ASN A 128 16.95 18.46 19.60
C ASN A 128 16.92 16.92 19.65
N LEU A 129 17.66 16.25 18.77
CA LEU A 129 17.66 14.79 18.68
C LEU A 129 17.99 14.09 20.01
N LEU A 130 18.93 14.65 20.79
CA LEU A 130 19.31 14.08 22.08
C LEU A 130 18.18 14.16 23.11
N GLN A 131 17.57 15.34 23.24
CA GLN A 131 16.44 15.58 24.16
C GLN A 131 15.20 14.78 23.76
N PHE A 132 14.90 14.71 22.45
CA PHE A 132 13.81 13.91 21.92
C PHE A 132 14.03 12.42 22.19
N SER A 133 15.27 11.92 21.99
CA SER A 133 15.63 10.54 22.30
C SER A 133 15.44 10.22 23.78
N GLN A 134 15.91 11.10 24.67
CA GLN A 134 15.76 10.93 26.11
C GLN A 134 14.29 10.95 26.56
N ALA A 135 13.51 11.92 26.06
CA ALA A 135 12.08 12.01 26.34
C ALA A 135 11.32 10.77 25.83
N THR A 136 11.64 10.31 24.61
CA THR A 136 11.07 9.08 24.05
C THR A 136 11.38 7.89 24.92
N ARG A 137 12.66 7.71 25.30
CA ARG A 137 13.14 6.62 26.19
C ARG A 137 12.42 6.57 27.54
N ASN A 138 12.02 7.72 28.08
CA ASN A 138 11.24 7.78 29.32
C ASN A 138 9.80 7.23 29.17
N PHE A 139 9.22 7.25 27.97
CA PHE A 139 7.90 6.66 27.71
C PHE A 139 7.95 5.15 27.44
N ILE A 140 9.09 4.62 27.00
CA ILE A 140 9.27 3.21 26.64
C ILE A 140 9.69 2.32 27.83
N HIS A 141 9.78 2.87 29.06
CA HIS A 141 10.14 2.18 30.32
C HIS A 141 11.47 1.38 30.26
N SER A 142 12.54 1.83 30.93
CA SER A 142 13.76 1.03 31.10
C SER A 142 13.94 0.57 32.56
N PRO A 143 14.07 -0.73 32.79
CA PRO A 143 15.40 -1.29 32.97
C PRO A 143 15.86 -1.98 31.69
N ALA A 144 17.13 -1.87 31.33
CA ALA A 144 17.74 -2.54 30.16
C ALA A 144 17.41 -4.04 30.05
N PHE A 145 17.00 -4.66 31.16
CA PHE A 145 16.46 -6.02 31.20
C PHE A 145 15.12 -6.18 30.44
N CYS A 146 14.16 -5.25 30.56
CA CYS A 146 12.91 -5.29 29.81
C CYS A 146 13.15 -5.10 28.31
N ASP A 147 14.05 -4.19 27.93
CA ASP A 147 14.46 -4.02 26.53
C ASP A 147 15.06 -5.33 25.98
N PHE A 148 15.91 -5.99 26.77
CA PHE A 148 16.44 -7.31 26.42
C PHE A 148 15.33 -8.36 26.26
N LEU A 149 14.34 -8.41 27.16
CA LEU A 149 13.25 -9.40 27.11
C LEU A 149 12.46 -9.37 25.78
N PHE A 150 12.24 -8.18 25.22
CA PHE A 150 11.55 -8.00 23.94
C PHE A 150 12.48 -7.90 22.73
N SER A 151 13.79 -7.93 22.96
CA SER A 151 14.80 -7.90 21.90
C SER A 151 14.83 -9.22 21.11
N ARG A 152 15.41 -9.19 19.90
CA ARG A 152 15.56 -10.41 19.10
C ARG A 152 16.62 -11.35 19.69
N GLU A 153 17.49 -10.82 20.53
CA GLU A 153 18.53 -11.52 21.28
C GLU A 153 17.92 -12.43 22.36
N ASN A 154 16.70 -12.13 22.82
CA ASN A 154 15.87 -13.00 23.65
C ASN A 154 14.73 -13.65 22.84
N SER A 155 14.91 -13.84 21.53
CA SER A 155 13.91 -14.53 20.72
C SER A 155 13.74 -15.97 21.21
N LEU A 156 12.49 -16.45 21.24
CA LEU A 156 12.18 -17.86 21.46
C LEU A 156 12.76 -18.76 20.34
N TRP A 157 13.04 -18.17 19.17
CA TRP A 157 13.60 -18.89 18.04
C TRP A 157 15.09 -19.18 18.25
N ASP A 158 15.44 -20.47 18.26
CA ASP A 158 16.85 -20.89 18.26
C ASP A 158 17.47 -20.65 16.87
N SER A 159 18.40 -19.69 16.81
CA SER A 159 19.14 -19.30 15.61
C SER A 159 19.91 -20.43 14.92
N MET A 160 20.16 -21.57 15.59
CA MET A 160 20.70 -22.75 14.93
C MET A 160 19.82 -23.26 13.78
N ASN A 161 18.50 -23.02 13.88
CA ASN A 161 17.53 -23.36 12.84
C ASN A 161 17.54 -22.41 11.64
N ASP A 162 18.31 -21.31 11.67
CA ASP A 162 18.55 -20.47 10.49
C ASP A 162 19.49 -21.16 9.48
N LYS A 163 20.13 -22.26 9.88
CA LYS A 163 21.00 -23.09 9.04
C LYS A 163 20.35 -24.44 8.79
N VAL A 164 20.77 -25.09 7.71
CA VAL A 164 20.35 -26.46 7.41
C VAL A 164 21.05 -27.41 8.38
N ILE A 165 20.29 -27.90 9.36
CA ILE A 165 20.73 -28.86 10.37
C ILE A 165 20.14 -30.26 10.16
N GLN A 166 19.15 -30.38 9.27
CA GLN A 166 18.52 -31.64 8.92
C GLN A 166 19.51 -32.54 8.17
N ASP A 167 19.38 -33.84 8.37
CA ASP A 167 20.06 -34.82 7.52
C ASP A 167 19.51 -34.69 6.10
N MET A 168 20.33 -34.21 5.15
CA MET A 168 19.94 -34.00 3.75
C MET A 168 20.31 -35.18 2.84
N THR A 169 20.63 -36.35 3.42
CA THR A 169 21.05 -37.55 2.70
C THR A 169 19.95 -38.59 2.54
N ARG A 170 18.76 -38.37 3.12
CA ARG A 170 17.59 -39.25 2.97
C ARG A 170 16.93 -39.06 1.60
N PRO A 171 16.10 -40.01 1.12
CA PRO A 171 15.37 -39.86 -0.13
C PRO A 171 14.50 -38.59 -0.18
N LEU A 172 14.38 -37.98 -1.36
CA LEU A 172 13.62 -36.73 -1.54
C LEU A 172 12.17 -36.81 -1.02
N SER A 173 11.55 -37.99 -1.07
CA SER A 173 10.20 -38.26 -0.55
C SER A 173 10.04 -38.10 0.97
N HIS A 174 11.13 -37.94 1.72
CA HIS A 174 11.10 -37.79 3.18
C HIS A 174 11.05 -36.33 3.65
N TYR A 175 11.02 -35.37 2.73
CA TYR A 175 11.10 -33.94 3.05
C TYR A 175 9.82 -33.22 2.64
N TRP A 176 9.40 -32.26 3.45
CA TRP A 176 8.49 -31.23 2.99
C TRP A 176 9.26 -30.27 2.08
N ILE A 177 8.71 -30.04 0.89
CA ILE A 177 9.32 -29.18 -0.13
C ILE A 177 8.42 -27.95 -0.28
N ALA A 178 8.97 -26.77 0.00
CA ALA A 178 8.29 -25.51 -0.23
C ALA A 178 7.90 -25.42 -1.72
N SER A 179 6.60 -25.33 -2.00
CA SER A 179 6.03 -25.47 -3.33
C SER A 179 5.07 -24.32 -3.62
N SER A 180 5.07 -23.84 -4.86
CA SER A 180 4.29 -22.71 -5.33
C SER A 180 3.40 -23.15 -6.50
N HIS A 181 2.14 -22.74 -6.45
CA HIS A 181 1.12 -23.03 -7.47
C HIS A 181 0.91 -21.82 -8.37
N ASN A 182 0.79 -22.01 -9.68
CA ASN A 182 0.67 -20.95 -10.68
C ASN A 182 1.64 -19.78 -10.42
N THR A 183 2.92 -20.13 -10.32
CA THR A 183 3.99 -19.27 -9.77
C THR A 183 4.17 -17.96 -10.55
N TYR A 184 3.72 -17.92 -11.81
CA TYR A 184 3.79 -16.75 -12.66
C TYR A 184 2.81 -15.64 -12.24
N LEU A 185 1.72 -15.92 -11.53
CA LEU A 185 0.69 -14.91 -11.19
C LEU A 185 1.11 -14.02 -10.01
N THR A 186 0.69 -12.74 -10.06
CA THR A 186 0.91 -11.79 -8.95
C THR A 186 -0.32 -11.59 -8.06
N GLY A 187 -1.49 -12.13 -8.46
CA GLY A 187 -2.76 -11.93 -7.77
C GLY A 187 -3.77 -13.03 -8.09
N ASP A 188 -5.00 -12.64 -8.45
CA ASP A 188 -6.08 -13.57 -8.75
C ASP A 188 -5.82 -14.48 -9.97
N GLN A 189 -6.56 -15.59 -10.05
CA GLN A 189 -6.43 -16.61 -11.10
C GLN A 189 -7.03 -16.20 -12.46
N LEU A 190 -7.78 -15.09 -12.56
CA LEU A 190 -8.58 -14.76 -13.73
C LEU A 190 -8.00 -13.63 -14.57
N ARG A 191 -7.40 -12.61 -13.96
CA ARG A 191 -7.00 -11.37 -14.62
C ARG A 191 -5.65 -10.84 -14.17
N SER A 192 -5.12 -11.29 -13.04
CA SER A 192 -3.87 -10.74 -12.52
C SER A 192 -2.72 -10.82 -13.53
N GLU A 193 -1.74 -9.94 -13.34
CA GLU A 193 -0.55 -9.94 -14.18
C GLU A 193 0.27 -11.20 -13.91
N SER A 194 0.78 -11.79 -14.99
CA SER A 194 1.89 -12.73 -14.92
C SER A 194 3.19 -11.94 -14.86
N SER A 195 4.06 -12.25 -13.89
CA SER A 195 5.33 -11.56 -13.68
C SER A 195 6.52 -12.50 -13.53
N LEU A 196 7.63 -12.09 -14.12
CA LEU A 196 8.94 -12.70 -13.90
C LEU A 196 9.42 -12.54 -12.46
N ASP A 197 9.05 -11.43 -11.81
CA ASP A 197 9.43 -11.19 -10.41
C ASP A 197 8.75 -12.18 -9.47
N SER A 198 7.59 -12.74 -9.81
CA SER A 198 6.95 -13.79 -9.00
C SER A 198 7.83 -15.04 -8.89
N TYR A 199 8.48 -15.46 -9.98
CA TYR A 199 9.45 -16.56 -9.95
C TYR A 199 10.69 -16.20 -9.13
N ALA A 200 11.24 -15.00 -9.32
CA ALA A 200 12.40 -14.54 -8.58
C ALA A 200 12.13 -14.50 -7.07
N GLN A 201 11.00 -13.92 -6.65
CA GLN A 201 10.59 -13.83 -5.25
C GLN A 201 10.33 -15.21 -4.65
N ALA A 202 9.59 -16.09 -5.34
CA ALA A 202 9.37 -17.45 -4.86
C ALA A 202 10.69 -18.17 -4.57
N LEU A 203 11.65 -18.11 -5.48
CA LEU A 203 12.97 -18.72 -5.32
C LEU A 203 13.78 -18.05 -4.20
N LEU A 204 13.78 -16.72 -4.09
CA LEU A 204 14.45 -15.97 -3.02
C LEU A 204 13.83 -16.24 -1.64
N MET A 205 12.53 -16.51 -1.56
CA MET A 205 11.83 -16.95 -0.35
C MET A 205 12.11 -18.43 0.00
N GLY A 206 12.89 -19.14 -0.82
CA GLY A 206 13.29 -20.52 -0.58
C GLY A 206 12.37 -21.58 -1.18
N CYS A 207 11.37 -21.19 -1.98
CA CYS A 207 10.52 -22.14 -2.71
C CYS A 207 11.37 -23.02 -3.62
N ARG A 208 11.13 -24.34 -3.63
CA ARG A 208 11.91 -25.35 -4.37
C ARG A 208 11.09 -26.12 -5.39
N CYS A 209 9.77 -25.95 -5.46
CA CYS A 209 8.93 -26.48 -6.52
C CYS A 209 8.08 -25.34 -7.09
N ILE A 210 8.28 -25.01 -8.37
CA ILE A 210 7.60 -23.89 -9.04
C ILE A 210 6.92 -24.39 -10.31
N GLU A 211 5.86 -23.70 -10.70
CA GLU A 211 4.93 -24.13 -11.75
C GLU A 211 4.98 -23.25 -12.99
N LEU A 212 4.95 -23.88 -14.17
CA LEU A 212 4.99 -23.24 -15.49
C LEU A 212 3.88 -23.82 -16.38
N ASP A 213 2.87 -23.00 -16.69
CA ASP A 213 1.77 -23.39 -17.59
C ASP A 213 2.14 -23.00 -19.02
N CYS A 214 2.63 -23.97 -19.78
CA CYS A 214 3.20 -23.75 -21.10
C CYS A 214 2.15 -23.87 -22.20
N TRP A 215 2.07 -22.87 -23.06
CA TRP A 215 1.14 -22.82 -24.18
C TRP A 215 1.85 -22.46 -25.50
N ASP A 216 1.24 -22.87 -26.60
CA ASP A 216 1.62 -22.47 -27.95
C ASP A 216 1.70 -20.94 -28.08
N GLY A 217 2.88 -20.45 -28.47
CA GLY A 217 3.14 -19.04 -28.74
C GLY A 217 2.91 -18.65 -30.20
N GLN A 218 3.65 -17.65 -30.67
CA GLN A 218 3.55 -17.17 -32.04
C GLN A 218 4.10 -18.21 -33.03
N ARG A 219 3.37 -18.47 -34.12
CA ARG A 219 3.85 -19.34 -35.21
C ARG A 219 4.74 -18.58 -36.19
N LYS A 220 5.75 -19.25 -36.73
CA LYS A 220 6.53 -18.74 -37.87
C LYS A 220 5.63 -18.70 -39.10
N ALA A 221 5.70 -17.61 -39.86
CA ALA A 221 4.94 -17.48 -41.09
C ALA A 221 5.25 -18.64 -42.05
N ASN A 222 4.20 -19.31 -42.55
CA ASN A 222 4.29 -20.44 -43.48
C ASN A 222 5.07 -21.67 -42.96
N SER A 223 5.14 -21.89 -41.65
CA SER A 223 5.79 -23.08 -41.04
C SER A 223 4.93 -23.69 -39.93
N GLN A 224 5.16 -24.97 -39.63
CA GLN A 224 4.61 -25.64 -38.44
C GLN A 224 5.43 -25.34 -37.16
N GLU A 225 6.51 -24.57 -37.29
CA GLU A 225 7.36 -24.16 -36.18
C GLU A 225 6.82 -22.92 -35.45
N PHE A 226 7.14 -22.87 -34.16
CA PHE A 226 6.84 -21.74 -33.29
C PHE A 226 8.07 -20.84 -33.13
N LEU A 227 7.82 -19.56 -32.92
CA LEU A 227 8.82 -18.55 -32.57
C LEU A 227 9.10 -18.57 -31.06
N ASP A 228 8.06 -18.77 -30.26
CA ASP A 228 8.12 -18.72 -28.81
C ASP A 228 7.11 -19.69 -28.16
N ILE A 229 7.32 -19.92 -26.86
CA ILE A 229 6.40 -20.56 -25.94
C ILE A 229 5.97 -19.51 -24.92
N VAL A 230 4.68 -19.48 -24.58
CA VAL A 230 4.13 -18.50 -23.64
C VAL A 230 3.65 -19.18 -22.36
N ILE A 231 3.75 -18.46 -21.25
CA ILE A 231 3.28 -18.88 -19.92
C ILE A 231 2.18 -17.94 -19.44
N TYR A 232 1.02 -18.51 -19.12
CA TYR A 232 -0.14 -17.82 -18.55
C TYR A 232 -1.19 -18.84 -18.12
N HIS A 233 -2.20 -18.39 -17.37
CA HIS A 233 -3.31 -19.25 -17.00
C HIS A 233 -4.28 -19.38 -18.18
N GLY A 234 -4.36 -20.60 -18.72
CA GLY A 234 -5.18 -20.94 -19.88
C GLY A 234 -6.61 -20.45 -19.78
N TYR A 235 -7.21 -20.05 -20.90
CA TYR A 235 -8.61 -19.64 -20.95
C TYR A 235 -9.00 -18.47 -20.03
N THR A 236 -8.04 -17.77 -19.40
CA THR A 236 -8.26 -16.58 -18.56
C THR A 236 -7.73 -15.27 -19.18
N MET A 237 -7.90 -14.14 -18.49
CA MET A 237 -7.45 -12.81 -18.91
C MET A 237 -6.06 -12.43 -18.36
N THR A 238 -5.34 -13.36 -17.73
CA THR A 238 -3.99 -13.10 -17.19
C THR A 238 -3.02 -12.75 -18.32
N SER A 239 -2.05 -11.87 -18.05
CA SER A 239 -1.02 -11.51 -19.05
C SER A 239 -0.09 -12.70 -19.34
N LYS A 240 0.68 -12.62 -20.43
CA LYS A 240 1.55 -13.70 -20.91
C LYS A 240 3.01 -13.36 -20.68
N LEU A 241 3.80 -14.36 -20.31
CA LEU A 241 5.26 -14.28 -20.26
C LEU A 241 5.87 -15.17 -21.36
N LEU A 242 7.06 -14.83 -21.82
CA LEU A 242 7.84 -15.72 -22.69
C LEU A 242 8.58 -16.75 -21.84
N LEU A 243 8.56 -18.01 -22.26
CA LEU A 243 9.27 -19.10 -21.58
C LEU A 243 10.77 -18.80 -21.42
N ARG A 244 11.43 -18.28 -22.47
CA ARG A 244 12.85 -17.95 -22.43
C ARG A 244 13.22 -17.01 -21.29
N ASP A 245 12.39 -16.00 -21.06
CA ASP A 245 12.60 -15.03 -19.99
C ASP A 245 12.39 -15.69 -18.62
N VAL A 246 11.35 -16.51 -18.48
CA VAL A 246 11.08 -17.28 -17.25
C VAL A 246 12.24 -18.23 -16.94
N LEU A 247 12.72 -19.02 -17.90
CA LEU A 247 13.84 -19.94 -17.71
C LEU A 247 15.14 -19.21 -17.36
N SER A 248 15.38 -18.04 -17.97
CA SER A 248 16.53 -17.22 -17.63
C SER A 248 16.46 -16.76 -16.18
N VAL A 249 15.28 -16.30 -15.72
CA VAL A 249 15.07 -15.88 -14.33
C VAL A 249 15.29 -17.05 -13.38
N ILE A 250 14.71 -18.21 -13.68
CA ILE A 250 14.90 -19.42 -12.89
C ILE A 250 16.40 -19.75 -12.79
N LYS A 251 17.13 -19.75 -13.91
CA LYS A 251 18.58 -20.02 -13.91
C LYS A 251 19.36 -19.07 -13.00
N HIS A 252 18.99 -17.78 -13.00
CA HIS A 252 19.67 -16.78 -12.19
C HIS A 252 19.37 -16.94 -10.69
N TYR A 253 18.11 -17.17 -10.32
CA TYR A 253 17.67 -17.12 -8.92
C TYR A 253 17.60 -18.49 -8.23
N ALA A 254 17.60 -19.60 -8.97
CA ALA A 254 17.34 -20.96 -8.46
C ALA A 254 18.19 -21.30 -7.23
N PHE A 255 19.46 -20.89 -7.20
CA PHE A 255 20.41 -21.32 -6.17
C PHE A 255 20.99 -20.19 -5.32
N ILE A 256 20.39 -18.99 -5.33
CA ILE A 256 20.88 -17.84 -4.54
C ILE A 256 20.72 -18.08 -3.03
N THR A 257 19.54 -18.52 -2.58
CA THR A 257 19.22 -18.68 -1.16
C THR A 257 19.32 -20.12 -0.67
N SER A 258 19.37 -21.10 -1.57
CA SER A 258 19.51 -22.52 -1.23
C SER A 258 20.18 -23.28 -2.37
N VAL A 259 21.13 -24.17 -2.04
CA VAL A 259 21.87 -25.01 -3.00
C VAL A 259 21.13 -26.29 -3.38
N TYR A 260 20.01 -26.60 -2.73
CA TYR A 260 19.23 -27.82 -2.92
C TYR A 260 18.37 -27.75 -4.18
N PRO A 261 17.92 -28.90 -4.74
CA PRO A 261 17.31 -28.95 -6.06
C PRO A 261 16.05 -28.10 -6.19
N VAL A 262 15.78 -27.66 -7.42
CA VAL A 262 14.53 -26.99 -7.82
C VAL A 262 13.75 -27.91 -8.75
N ILE A 263 12.45 -28.07 -8.53
CA ILE A 263 11.52 -28.83 -9.36
C ILE A 263 10.70 -27.85 -10.19
N LEU A 264 10.68 -28.04 -11.51
CA LEU A 264 9.79 -27.35 -12.43
C LEU A 264 8.59 -28.26 -12.71
N SER A 265 7.44 -27.92 -12.14
CA SER A 265 6.15 -28.52 -12.46
C SER A 265 5.66 -27.92 -13.77
N ILE A 266 5.70 -28.69 -14.85
CA ILE A 266 5.21 -28.21 -16.15
C ILE A 266 3.78 -28.66 -16.35
N GLU A 267 2.88 -27.70 -16.53
CA GLU A 267 1.58 -27.94 -17.12
C GLU A 267 1.66 -27.68 -18.63
N ASP A 268 1.73 -28.76 -19.41
CA ASP A 268 1.96 -28.69 -20.85
C ASP A 268 0.66 -28.71 -21.64
N ASN A 269 0.33 -27.55 -22.22
CA ASN A 269 -0.76 -27.32 -23.15
C ASN A 269 -0.25 -27.04 -24.57
N CYS A 270 1.03 -27.34 -24.85
CA CYS A 270 1.66 -27.13 -26.15
C CYS A 270 1.33 -28.25 -27.14
N SER A 271 1.24 -27.89 -28.43
CA SER A 271 1.22 -28.85 -29.53
C SER A 271 2.58 -29.52 -29.70
N VAL A 272 2.63 -30.70 -30.34
CA VAL A 272 3.88 -31.47 -30.50
C VAL A 272 5.04 -30.67 -31.12
N PRO A 273 4.85 -29.82 -32.16
CA PRO A 273 5.93 -28.96 -32.64
C PRO A 273 6.42 -27.95 -31.60
N ALA A 274 5.51 -27.35 -30.83
CA ALA A 274 5.85 -26.44 -29.73
C ALA A 274 6.55 -27.18 -28.57
N GLN A 275 6.16 -28.41 -28.24
CA GLN A 275 6.85 -29.23 -27.24
C GLN A 275 8.32 -29.50 -27.61
N ARG A 276 8.65 -29.62 -28.91
CA ARG A 276 10.05 -29.72 -29.36
C ARG A 276 10.83 -28.44 -29.05
N LEU A 277 10.22 -27.27 -29.29
CA LEU A 277 10.80 -25.98 -28.93
C LEU A 277 10.94 -25.85 -27.40
N LEU A 278 9.88 -26.17 -26.64
CA LEU A 278 9.90 -26.20 -25.16
C LEU A 278 11.09 -27.02 -24.64
N ALA A 279 11.25 -28.25 -25.11
CA ALA A 279 12.35 -29.12 -24.70
C ALA A 279 13.73 -28.59 -25.14
N GLN A 280 13.82 -27.97 -26.32
CA GLN A 280 15.05 -27.33 -26.80
C GLN A 280 15.45 -26.17 -25.90
N GLU A 281 14.53 -25.24 -25.60
CA GLU A 281 14.82 -24.05 -24.79
C GLU A 281 15.17 -24.41 -23.35
N ILE A 282 14.45 -25.37 -22.74
CA ILE A 282 14.78 -25.87 -21.40
C ILE A 282 16.22 -26.40 -21.36
N LYS A 283 16.62 -27.23 -22.34
CA LYS A 283 17.97 -27.79 -22.42
C LYS A 283 19.03 -26.71 -22.67
N GLU A 284 18.78 -25.82 -23.63
CA GLU A 284 19.70 -24.76 -24.02
C GLU A 284 19.95 -23.78 -22.87
N ILE A 285 18.88 -23.30 -22.24
CA ILE A 285 18.96 -22.24 -21.24
C ILE A 285 19.46 -22.82 -19.92
N LEU A 286 18.88 -23.91 -19.41
CA LEU A 286 19.28 -24.45 -18.10
C LEU A 286 20.63 -25.19 -18.15
N GLY A 287 21.01 -25.75 -19.29
CA GLY A 287 22.32 -26.37 -19.48
C GLY A 287 22.64 -27.44 -18.43
N ASP A 288 23.82 -27.35 -17.81
CA ASP A 288 24.32 -28.34 -16.85
C ASP A 288 23.51 -28.40 -15.54
N ASP A 289 22.74 -27.37 -15.21
CA ASP A 289 21.86 -27.37 -14.03
C ASP A 289 20.69 -28.34 -14.24
N LEU A 290 20.27 -28.61 -15.48
CA LEU A 290 19.19 -29.53 -15.79
C LEU A 290 19.59 -30.99 -15.53
N LEU A 291 18.77 -31.71 -14.77
CA LEU A 291 18.93 -33.15 -14.58
C LEU A 291 18.37 -33.92 -15.78
N VAL A 292 19.27 -34.41 -16.65
CA VAL A 292 18.90 -35.13 -17.87
C VAL A 292 19.07 -36.65 -17.79
N GLN A 293 19.75 -37.16 -16.75
CA GLN A 293 20.00 -38.58 -16.53
C GLN A 293 19.83 -38.91 -15.03
N PRO A 294 19.47 -40.15 -14.68
CA PRO A 294 19.47 -40.61 -13.29
C PRO A 294 20.84 -40.40 -12.63
N ILE A 295 20.85 -40.08 -11.33
CA ILE A 295 22.10 -39.91 -10.57
C ILE A 295 22.81 -41.26 -10.42
N ASN A 296 22.05 -42.34 -10.23
CA ASN A 296 22.55 -43.70 -10.23
C ASN A 296 21.58 -44.63 -10.97
N ALA A 297 22.07 -45.39 -11.95
CA ALA A 297 21.27 -46.33 -12.72
C ALA A 297 20.70 -47.49 -11.89
N SER A 298 21.25 -47.77 -10.70
CA SER A 298 20.79 -48.82 -9.79
C SER A 298 19.99 -48.28 -8.60
N GLU A 299 19.44 -47.05 -8.69
CA GLU A 299 18.68 -46.46 -7.59
C GLU A 299 17.31 -47.15 -7.42
N THR A 300 16.98 -47.55 -6.19
CA THR A 300 15.69 -48.17 -5.83
C THR A 300 14.76 -47.19 -5.10
N GLN A 301 15.23 -45.97 -4.86
CA GLN A 301 14.53 -44.87 -4.18
C GLN A 301 14.96 -43.54 -4.82
N LEU A 302 14.19 -42.47 -4.59
CA LEU A 302 14.55 -41.13 -5.07
C LEU A 302 15.90 -40.68 -4.49
N PRO A 303 16.76 -40.00 -5.29
CA PRO A 303 17.99 -39.41 -4.78
C PRO A 303 17.73 -38.42 -3.65
N SER A 304 18.75 -38.21 -2.81
CA SER A 304 18.65 -37.24 -1.72
C SER A 304 18.82 -35.80 -2.18
N PRO A 305 18.30 -34.81 -1.43
CA PRO A 305 18.59 -33.40 -1.70
C PRO A 305 20.10 -33.12 -1.81
N ALA A 306 20.92 -33.77 -0.99
CA ALA A 306 22.38 -33.61 -1.04
C ALA A 306 23.00 -34.11 -2.35
N ALA A 307 22.49 -35.22 -2.92
CA ALA A 307 22.94 -35.74 -4.21
C ALA A 307 22.49 -34.87 -5.40
N LEU A 308 21.41 -34.11 -5.22
CA LEU A 308 20.78 -33.27 -6.25
C LEU A 308 21.11 -31.77 -6.11
N LYS A 309 22.18 -31.43 -5.38
CA LYS A 309 22.59 -30.02 -5.22
C LYS A 309 22.85 -29.38 -6.58
N LYS A 310 22.33 -28.16 -6.73
CA LYS A 310 22.39 -27.35 -7.97
C LYS A 310 21.81 -28.06 -9.19
N LYS A 311 20.80 -28.92 -8.99
CA LYS A 311 20.06 -29.56 -10.07
C LYS A 311 18.63 -29.05 -10.17
N ILE A 312 18.17 -28.91 -11.40
CA ILE A 312 16.81 -28.57 -11.78
C ILE A 312 16.15 -29.83 -12.34
N ILE A 313 15.03 -30.23 -11.74
CA ILE A 313 14.28 -31.45 -12.05
C ILE A 313 13.03 -31.05 -12.83
N LEU A 314 12.74 -31.77 -13.91
CA LEU A 314 11.53 -31.57 -14.70
C LEU A 314 10.44 -32.55 -14.24
N LYS A 315 9.34 -32.04 -13.68
CA LYS A 315 8.11 -32.80 -13.45
C LYS A 315 7.19 -32.60 -14.66
N HIS A 316 7.06 -33.64 -15.48
CA HIS A 316 6.24 -33.64 -16.69
C HIS A 316 5.67 -35.03 -16.95
N LYS A 317 4.54 -35.10 -17.68
CA LYS A 317 4.02 -36.37 -18.22
C LYS A 317 5.08 -37.08 -19.05
N LYS A 318 5.32 -38.37 -18.79
CA LYS A 318 6.32 -39.19 -19.48
C LYS A 318 5.61 -40.23 -20.35
N LEU A 319 6.09 -40.40 -21.59
CA LEU A 319 5.61 -41.46 -22.47
C LEU A 319 6.04 -42.84 -21.91
N PRO A 320 5.19 -43.87 -22.03
CA PRO A 320 5.56 -45.23 -21.65
C PRO A 320 6.83 -45.70 -22.38
N ILE A 321 7.70 -46.41 -21.67
CA ILE A 321 8.83 -47.11 -22.28
C ILE A 321 8.32 -48.50 -22.69
N GLU A 322 8.62 -48.95 -23.92
CA GLU A 322 8.26 -50.29 -24.39
C GLU A 322 8.75 -51.34 -23.37
N ASN A 323 7.81 -51.99 -22.65
CA ASN A 323 7.92 -53.00 -21.57
C ASN A 323 7.41 -52.61 -20.16
N GLU A 324 6.83 -51.42 -19.94
CA GLU A 324 5.99 -51.17 -18.76
C GLU A 324 4.51 -51.43 -19.10
N ASP A 325 3.85 -52.30 -18.34
CA ASP A 325 2.43 -52.64 -18.54
C ASP A 325 1.57 -51.36 -18.50
N LEU A 326 0.89 -51.07 -19.62
CA LEU A 326 -0.01 -49.92 -19.81
C LEU A 326 -1.12 -49.80 -18.74
N ALA A 327 -1.35 -50.86 -17.96
CA ALA A 327 -2.47 -51.00 -17.04
C ALA A 327 -2.33 -50.21 -15.73
N THR A 328 -1.14 -49.73 -15.35
CA THR A 328 -0.94 -49.02 -14.07
C THR A 328 -1.14 -47.50 -14.14
N PHE A 329 -1.23 -46.92 -15.35
CA PHE A 329 -1.33 -45.46 -15.54
C PHE A 329 -2.76 -44.95 -15.84
N VAL A 330 -3.74 -45.84 -15.94
CA VAL A 330 -5.15 -45.48 -16.25
C VAL A 330 -6.04 -45.70 -15.03
N THR A 331 -5.68 -45.13 -13.87
CA THR A 331 -6.61 -45.01 -12.72
C THR A 331 -6.22 -43.84 -11.82
N SER A 332 -6.31 -42.63 -12.37
CA SER A 332 -6.73 -41.46 -11.60
C SER A 332 -7.25 -40.42 -12.60
N THR A 333 -8.39 -40.70 -13.23
CA THR A 333 -9.30 -39.61 -13.60
C THR A 333 -9.61 -38.90 -12.29
N ASP A 334 -8.95 -37.78 -12.07
CA ASP A 334 -9.08 -36.99 -10.86
C ASP A 334 -10.52 -36.45 -10.85
N GLU A 335 -11.43 -37.10 -10.10
CA GLU A 335 -12.85 -36.74 -10.01
C GLU A 335 -13.06 -35.29 -9.50
N PHE A 336 -11.99 -34.59 -9.10
CA PHE A 336 -12.00 -33.20 -8.68
C PHE A 336 -11.71 -32.19 -9.80
N GLN A 337 -11.20 -32.63 -10.97
CA GLN A 337 -10.86 -31.72 -12.08
C GLN A 337 -12.10 -31.05 -12.70
N ASP A 338 -13.28 -31.67 -12.56
CA ASP A 338 -14.57 -31.14 -13.05
C ASP A 338 -15.09 -29.91 -12.30
N THR A 339 -14.41 -29.49 -11.23
CA THR A 339 -14.87 -28.37 -10.36
C THR A 339 -14.25 -27.02 -10.74
N ASP A 340 -13.10 -26.99 -11.42
CA ASP A 340 -12.46 -25.72 -11.79
C ASP A 340 -13.03 -25.16 -13.09
N ILE A 341 -13.95 -24.21 -12.93
CA ILE A 341 -14.62 -23.51 -14.03
C ILE A 341 -13.65 -22.77 -14.97
N LEU A 342 -12.47 -22.38 -14.48
CA LEU A 342 -11.48 -21.61 -15.25
C LEU A 342 -10.61 -22.49 -16.15
N SER A 343 -10.52 -23.79 -15.87
CA SER A 343 -9.81 -24.76 -16.71
C SER A 343 -10.54 -25.08 -18.04
N ARG A 344 -11.80 -24.65 -18.17
CA ARG A 344 -12.65 -24.95 -19.34
C ARG A 344 -12.55 -23.87 -20.42
N GLU A 345 -12.58 -24.31 -21.67
CA GLU A 345 -12.66 -23.41 -22.82
C GLU A 345 -13.93 -22.54 -22.75
N CYS A 346 -13.75 -21.22 -22.57
CA CYS A 346 -14.84 -20.25 -22.59
C CYS A 346 -15.06 -19.71 -24.02
N ILE A 347 -16.32 -19.45 -24.40
CA ILE A 347 -16.68 -18.87 -25.70
C ILE A 347 -16.20 -17.42 -25.80
N LYS A 348 -16.40 -16.65 -24.73
CA LYS A 348 -16.00 -15.25 -24.67
C LYS A 348 -15.79 -14.81 -23.23
N LYS A 349 -14.87 -13.88 -23.04
CA LYS A 349 -14.66 -13.20 -21.77
C LYS A 349 -14.32 -11.75 -22.00
N GLY A 350 -14.58 -10.91 -21.01
CA GLY A 350 -14.26 -9.49 -21.07
C GLY A 350 -14.87 -8.71 -19.92
N VAL A 351 -14.44 -7.45 -19.80
CA VAL A 351 -15.04 -6.53 -18.85
C VAL A 351 -16.24 -5.87 -19.50
N LEU A 352 -17.41 -5.98 -18.88
CA LEU A 352 -18.63 -5.26 -19.23
C LEU A 352 -19.13 -4.53 -18.00
N SER A 353 -19.92 -3.48 -18.18
CA SER A 353 -20.51 -2.77 -17.05
C SER A 353 -21.94 -3.26 -16.77
N LEU A 354 -22.26 -3.47 -15.50
CA LEU A 354 -23.64 -3.63 -15.03
C LEU A 354 -24.08 -2.34 -14.35
N LYS A 355 -25.31 -1.90 -14.63
CA LYS A 355 -25.87 -0.73 -13.98
C LYS A 355 -26.34 -1.11 -12.58
N ASP A 356 -25.79 -0.43 -11.59
CA ASP A 356 -26.20 -0.51 -10.20
C ASP A 356 -27.67 -0.06 -10.04
N GLY A 357 -28.46 -0.88 -9.35
CA GLY A 357 -29.90 -0.66 -9.21
C GLY A 357 -30.25 0.54 -8.32
N VAL A 358 -29.34 0.91 -7.42
CA VAL A 358 -29.54 1.90 -6.36
C VAL A 358 -28.87 3.23 -6.71
N ARG A 359 -27.58 3.19 -7.04
CA ARG A 359 -26.73 4.35 -7.37
C ARG A 359 -26.92 4.80 -8.81
N HIS A 360 -27.50 3.93 -9.66
CA HIS A 360 -27.64 4.14 -11.10
C HIS A 360 -26.31 4.38 -11.84
N GLU A 361 -25.19 3.96 -11.23
CA GLU A 361 -23.85 4.01 -11.78
C GLU A 361 -23.54 2.72 -12.56
N TRP A 362 -22.62 2.80 -13.53
CA TRP A 362 -22.18 1.62 -14.28
C TRP A 362 -20.91 1.06 -13.64
N LEU A 363 -21.02 -0.10 -13.01
CA LEU A 363 -19.92 -0.77 -12.35
C LEU A 363 -19.30 -1.81 -13.28
N PRO A 364 -17.98 -1.82 -13.48
CA PRO A 364 -17.34 -2.82 -14.31
C PRO A 364 -17.36 -4.19 -13.61
N HIS A 365 -17.61 -5.22 -14.40
CA HIS A 365 -17.67 -6.61 -13.97
C HIS A 365 -16.91 -7.46 -14.98
N VAL A 366 -16.21 -8.49 -14.50
CA VAL A 366 -15.60 -9.49 -15.37
C VAL A 366 -16.69 -10.48 -15.77
N PHE A 367 -16.94 -10.63 -17.06
CA PHE A 367 -17.87 -11.61 -17.62
C PHE A 367 -17.12 -12.76 -18.27
N VAL A 368 -17.62 -13.97 -18.03
CA VAL A 368 -17.17 -15.21 -18.67
C VAL A 368 -18.39 -15.95 -19.23
N LEU A 369 -18.41 -16.14 -20.54
CA LEU A 369 -19.43 -16.89 -21.28
C LEU A 369 -18.92 -18.30 -21.56
N PHE A 370 -19.61 -19.29 -21.00
CA PHE A 370 -19.47 -20.71 -21.29
C PHE A 370 -20.56 -21.17 -22.26
N PRO A 371 -20.44 -22.36 -22.88
CA PRO A 371 -21.49 -22.92 -23.74
C PRO A 371 -22.86 -23.05 -23.08
N ASP A 372 -22.91 -23.19 -21.75
CA ASP A 372 -24.12 -23.46 -20.97
C ASP A 372 -24.52 -22.33 -20.00
N ARG A 373 -23.67 -21.33 -19.77
CA ARG A 373 -23.91 -20.29 -18.74
C ARG A 373 -23.11 -19.00 -18.95
N ILE A 374 -23.54 -17.93 -18.29
CA ILE A 374 -22.77 -16.68 -18.14
C ILE A 374 -22.48 -16.48 -16.66
N CYS A 375 -21.21 -16.25 -16.33
CA CYS A 375 -20.76 -15.89 -14.99
C CYS A 375 -20.27 -14.45 -15.01
N TYR A 376 -20.53 -13.69 -13.93
CA TYR A 376 -19.98 -12.36 -13.76
C TYR A 376 -19.52 -12.12 -12.32
N LEU A 377 -18.46 -11.34 -12.16
CA LEU A 377 -17.90 -10.96 -10.87
C LEU A 377 -17.69 -9.44 -10.86
N LEU A 378 -18.10 -8.78 -9.76
CA LEU A 378 -17.84 -7.35 -9.56
C LEU A 378 -16.32 -7.12 -9.56
N GLU A 379 -15.87 -6.14 -10.32
CA GLU A 379 -14.48 -5.69 -10.25
C GLU A 379 -14.29 -4.98 -8.91
N SER A 380 -13.63 -5.63 -7.96
CA SER A 380 -13.23 -5.00 -6.70
C SER A 380 -12.34 -3.79 -7.00
N CYS A 381 -12.67 -2.64 -6.41
CA CYS A 381 -11.91 -1.39 -6.58
C CYS A 381 -10.46 -1.46 -6.09
N ASP A 382 -10.03 -2.55 -5.46
CA ASP A 382 -8.66 -2.72 -4.95
C ASP A 382 -7.65 -3.28 -5.98
N ASP A 383 -8.10 -3.76 -7.16
CA ASP A 383 -7.24 -4.46 -8.13
C ASP A 383 -6.98 -3.68 -9.43
N SER A 384 -7.12 -2.35 -9.43
CA SER A 384 -6.67 -1.54 -10.57
C SER A 384 -5.15 -1.35 -10.50
N PRO A 385 -4.38 -1.75 -11.53
CA PRO A 385 -3.02 -1.24 -11.68
C PRO A 385 -3.15 0.25 -12.00
N MET A 386 -2.76 1.09 -11.03
CA MET A 386 -2.56 2.54 -11.13
C MET A 386 -2.52 3.04 -12.57
N LYS A 387 -3.67 3.51 -13.08
CA LYS A 387 -3.75 4.36 -14.27
C LYS A 387 -3.73 5.80 -13.78
N ASP A 388 -2.54 6.28 -13.46
CA ASP A 388 -2.26 7.71 -13.52
C ASP A 388 -2.06 8.06 -14.99
N ASP A 389 -3.08 8.64 -15.61
CA ASP A 389 -2.95 9.64 -16.68
C ASP A 389 -4.34 10.01 -17.21
N LYS A 390 -4.93 11.08 -16.65
CA LYS A 390 -5.38 12.28 -17.40
C LYS A 390 -6.11 13.28 -16.50
N ASP A 391 -5.38 14.37 -16.21
CA ASP A 391 -5.76 15.76 -16.46
C ASP A 391 -7.13 16.25 -15.94
N ASP A 392 -7.13 16.68 -14.67
CA ASP A 392 -7.95 17.83 -14.24
C ASP A 392 -7.00 18.94 -13.80
N THR A 393 -6.82 19.90 -14.68
CA THR A 393 -6.08 21.14 -14.43
C THR A 393 -6.84 22.00 -13.40
N ILE A 394 -6.50 21.88 -12.12
CA ILE A 394 -6.67 22.97 -11.14
C ILE A 394 -5.36 23.13 -10.36
N SER A 395 -4.67 24.22 -10.66
CA SER A 395 -3.43 24.68 -10.05
C SER A 395 -3.51 24.71 -8.51
N ILE A 396 -2.87 23.77 -7.84
CA ILE A 396 -2.43 23.92 -6.44
C ILE A 396 -0.96 23.53 -6.39
N MET A 397 -0.11 24.53 -6.27
CA MET A 397 1.31 24.35 -5.93
C MET A 397 1.42 23.94 -4.46
N GLY A 398 2.15 22.85 -4.21
CA GLY A 398 2.52 22.40 -2.86
C GLY A 398 2.61 20.88 -2.81
N ASP A 399 3.81 20.36 -3.03
CA ASP A 399 4.22 18.97 -2.76
C ASP A 399 3.71 18.50 -1.39
N ASP A 400 3.00 17.38 -1.35
CA ASP A 400 2.87 16.53 -0.18
C ASP A 400 2.80 15.06 -0.64
N GLU A 401 3.88 14.34 -0.35
CA GLU A 401 4.02 12.89 -0.51
C GLU A 401 2.98 12.18 0.37
N LYS A 402 2.04 11.48 -0.25
CA LYS A 402 1.13 10.58 0.46
C LYS A 402 1.85 9.27 0.79
N GLU A 403 2.44 9.21 1.98
CA GLU A 403 2.72 7.93 2.66
C GLU A 403 1.52 7.48 3.50
N ASP A 404 1.33 6.17 3.55
CA ASP A 404 0.23 5.43 4.16
C ASP A 404 -0.16 5.93 5.58
N GLU A 405 -1.36 6.50 5.72
CA GLU A 405 -1.98 6.87 7.01
C GLU A 405 -2.46 5.60 7.75
N PRO A 406 -1.91 5.27 8.94
CA PRO A 406 -2.53 4.27 9.81
C PRO A 406 -3.72 4.92 10.52
N PHE A 407 -4.94 4.58 10.09
CA PHE A 407 -6.24 4.82 10.74
C PHE A 407 -6.17 5.65 12.03
N ALA A 408 -6.13 6.98 11.89
CA ALA A 408 -6.06 7.91 13.01
C ALA A 408 -7.38 7.91 13.80
N GLY A 409 -7.30 7.48 15.07
CA GLY A 409 -8.36 7.69 16.05
C GLY A 409 -8.48 9.17 16.44
N PHE A 410 -9.68 9.72 16.29
CA PHE A 410 -10.24 10.97 16.81
C PHE A 410 -9.39 11.80 17.80
N GLY A 411 -8.47 12.62 17.30
CA GLY A 411 -7.80 13.68 18.06
C GLY A 411 -7.52 14.91 17.17
N ILE A 412 -8.19 16.03 17.42
CA ILE A 412 -8.07 17.27 16.63
C ILE A 412 -6.71 17.93 16.94
N ARG A 413 -5.95 18.29 15.91
CA ARG A 413 -4.67 19.01 16.07
C ARG A 413 -4.91 20.39 16.71
N PRO A 414 -4.01 20.91 17.58
CA PRO A 414 -4.21 22.21 18.22
C PRO A 414 -4.43 23.37 17.23
N GLU A 415 -3.73 23.37 16.09
CA GLU A 415 -3.94 24.32 14.99
C GLU A 415 -5.33 24.22 14.35
N GLU A 416 -5.98 23.05 14.40
CA GLU A 416 -7.29 22.74 13.82
C GLU A 416 -8.43 22.83 14.84
N GLN A 417 -8.15 23.18 16.10
CA GLN A 417 -9.15 23.24 17.17
C GLN A 417 -10.32 24.17 16.83
N HIS A 418 -10.08 25.21 16.04
CA HIS A 418 -11.12 26.13 15.60
C HIS A 418 -12.13 25.51 14.61
N ILE A 419 -11.79 24.40 13.94
CA ILE A 419 -12.67 23.74 12.95
C ILE A 419 -13.92 23.16 13.62
N THR A 420 -13.82 22.75 14.88
CA THR A 420 -14.95 22.20 15.64
C THR A 420 -15.84 23.25 16.30
N GLU A 421 -15.49 24.53 16.16
CA GLU A 421 -16.19 25.61 16.85
C GLU A 421 -17.37 26.13 16.03
N GLU A 422 -18.51 26.35 16.69
CA GLU A 422 -19.74 26.85 16.06
C GLU A 422 -19.52 28.19 15.34
N TRP A 423 -18.63 29.04 15.83
CA TRP A 423 -18.35 30.34 15.22
C TRP A 423 -17.45 30.27 13.98
N PHE A 424 -16.83 29.13 13.65
CA PHE A 424 -15.96 28.99 12.47
C PHE A 424 -16.72 28.40 11.28
N HIS A 425 -16.68 29.07 10.13
CA HIS A 425 -17.50 28.72 8.96
C HIS A 425 -16.65 28.35 7.73
N GLY A 426 -15.34 28.18 7.89
CA GLY A 426 -14.42 27.84 6.81
C GLY A 426 -14.50 28.79 5.61
N HIS A 427 -14.55 28.23 4.41
CA HIS A 427 -14.70 28.98 3.18
C HIS A 427 -16.12 29.54 3.04
N CYS A 428 -16.27 30.85 3.24
CA CYS A 428 -17.53 31.56 3.11
C CYS A 428 -17.25 32.96 2.54
N GLU A 429 -18.00 33.36 1.51
CA GLU A 429 -17.79 34.66 0.88
C GLU A 429 -18.25 35.82 1.78
N ARG A 430 -17.78 37.04 1.46
CA ARG A 430 -18.10 38.23 2.26
C ARG A 430 -19.59 38.53 2.32
N ASP A 431 -20.26 38.48 1.17
CA ASP A 431 -21.69 38.80 1.08
C ASP A 431 -22.54 37.70 1.70
N GLU A 432 -22.15 36.43 1.52
CA GLU A 432 -22.78 35.29 2.17
C GLU A 432 -22.67 35.37 3.71
N ALA A 433 -21.48 35.68 4.23
CA ALA A 433 -21.28 35.87 5.68
C ALA A 433 -22.12 37.02 6.23
N LYS A 434 -22.26 38.11 5.46
CA LYS A 434 -23.13 39.24 5.83
C LYS A 434 -24.58 38.82 5.87
N GLU A 435 -25.05 38.09 4.87
CA GLU A 435 -26.43 37.59 4.82
C GLU A 435 -26.70 36.67 6.02
N ARG A 436 -25.80 35.75 6.33
CA ARG A 436 -25.95 34.82 7.48
C ARG A 436 -26.04 35.53 8.82
N ILE A 437 -25.21 36.55 9.06
CA ILE A 437 -25.29 37.37 10.26
C ILE A 437 -26.63 38.13 10.32
N LEU A 438 -27.12 38.64 9.19
CA LEU A 438 -28.40 39.34 9.11
C LEU A 438 -29.60 38.39 9.32
N GLN A 439 -29.54 37.15 8.81
CA GLN A 439 -30.55 36.13 9.04
C GLN A 439 -30.70 35.82 10.54
N HIS A 440 -29.60 35.88 11.30
CA HIS A 440 -29.59 35.63 12.74
C HIS A 440 -29.57 36.91 13.59
N LYS A 441 -29.87 38.07 13.02
CA LYS A 441 -29.79 39.39 13.66
C LYS A 441 -30.54 39.49 14.99
N ALA A 442 -31.61 38.71 15.17
CA ALA A 442 -32.37 38.62 16.42
C ALA A 442 -31.51 38.18 17.63
N LYS A 443 -30.34 37.56 17.41
CA LYS A 443 -29.38 37.19 18.48
C LYS A 443 -28.64 38.39 19.08
N GLY A 444 -28.82 39.60 18.54
CA GLY A 444 -28.36 40.87 19.14
C GLY A 444 -26.89 41.23 18.87
N ASN A 445 -26.48 42.39 19.41
CA ASN A 445 -25.13 42.92 19.25
C ASN A 445 -24.04 41.95 19.76
N GLY A 446 -22.96 41.86 19.00
CA GLY A 446 -21.84 40.93 19.26
C GLY A 446 -22.03 39.53 18.69
N LEU A 447 -23.11 39.28 17.94
CA LEU A 447 -23.24 38.10 17.07
C LEU A 447 -22.09 38.05 16.07
N PHE A 448 -21.35 36.95 16.00
CA PHE A 448 -20.13 36.87 15.20
C PHE A 448 -19.90 35.51 14.53
N MET A 449 -19.15 35.52 13.44
CA MET A 449 -18.58 34.33 12.78
C MET A 449 -17.18 34.62 12.25
N VAL A 450 -16.36 33.59 12.09
CA VAL A 450 -15.05 33.65 11.47
C VAL A 450 -15.04 32.76 10.23
N ARG A 451 -14.42 33.26 9.17
CA ARG A 451 -14.29 32.58 7.87
C ARG A 451 -12.91 32.82 7.27
N ASP A 452 -12.54 32.04 6.28
CA ASP A 452 -11.32 32.26 5.51
C ASP A 452 -11.40 33.61 4.76
N SER A 453 -10.28 34.32 4.66
CA SER A 453 -10.24 35.56 3.91
C SER A 453 -10.13 35.30 2.41
N ASN A 454 -11.15 35.67 1.64
CA ASN A 454 -11.11 35.59 0.17
C ASN A 454 -10.11 36.56 -0.47
N LEU A 455 -9.69 37.62 0.25
CA LEU A 455 -8.80 38.66 -0.27
C LEU A 455 -7.32 38.45 0.10
N PHE A 456 -7.07 37.72 1.19
CA PHE A 456 -5.73 37.55 1.74
C PHE A 456 -5.52 36.07 2.08
N ILE A 457 -4.85 35.36 1.18
CA ILE A 457 -4.59 33.93 1.32
C ILE A 457 -3.86 33.68 2.65
N GLY A 458 -4.38 32.74 3.44
CA GLY A 458 -3.86 32.37 4.76
C GLY A 458 -4.44 33.16 5.93
N ASP A 459 -5.09 34.30 5.70
CA ASP A 459 -5.75 35.10 6.73
C ASP A 459 -7.22 34.71 6.93
N TYR A 460 -7.82 35.24 8.01
CA TYR A 460 -9.23 35.03 8.32
C TYR A 460 -9.97 36.37 8.38
N SER A 461 -11.29 36.30 8.37
CA SER A 461 -12.17 37.46 8.49
C SER A 461 -13.21 37.19 9.57
N LEU A 462 -13.19 38.00 10.63
CA LEU A 462 -14.28 38.08 11.60
C LEU A 462 -15.41 38.90 10.98
N THR A 463 -16.61 38.36 10.93
CA THR A 463 -17.83 39.07 10.54
C THR A 463 -18.72 39.21 11.78
N ILE A 464 -19.12 40.44 12.11
CA ILE A 464 -19.75 40.75 13.40
C ILE A 464 -20.89 41.77 13.27
N LEU A 465 -21.93 41.59 14.07
CA LEU A 465 -23.05 42.53 14.18
C LEU A 465 -22.79 43.58 15.27
N HIS A 466 -22.74 44.84 14.88
CA HIS A 466 -22.68 46.00 15.78
C HIS A 466 -23.72 47.03 15.39
N ASP A 467 -24.54 47.47 16.33
CA ASP A 467 -25.53 48.54 16.13
C ASP A 467 -26.31 48.36 14.83
N GLU A 468 -26.88 47.17 14.66
CA GLU A 468 -27.69 46.78 13.51
C GLU A 468 -26.93 46.72 12.16
N LYS A 469 -25.60 46.88 12.16
CA LYS A 469 -24.73 46.85 10.98
C LYS A 469 -23.72 45.70 11.06
N VAL A 470 -23.44 45.11 9.91
CA VAL A 470 -22.43 44.05 9.78
C VAL A 470 -21.06 44.68 9.49
N HIS A 471 -20.08 44.32 10.30
CA HIS A 471 -18.68 44.71 10.13
C HIS A 471 -17.84 43.49 9.80
N HIS A 472 -16.81 43.69 8.97
CA HIS A 472 -15.81 42.66 8.70
C HIS A 472 -14.45 43.17 9.19
N VAL A 473 -13.80 42.38 10.03
CA VAL A 473 -12.49 42.68 10.60
C VAL A 473 -11.52 41.58 10.17
N ARG A 474 -10.44 41.98 9.52
CA ARG A 474 -9.39 41.04 9.10
C ARG A 474 -8.64 40.52 10.33
N ILE A 475 -8.50 39.21 10.42
CA ILE A 475 -7.58 38.53 11.32
C ILE A 475 -6.33 38.25 10.50
N LYS A 476 -5.25 38.94 10.86
CA LYS A 476 -3.97 38.80 10.18
C LYS A 476 -3.26 37.58 10.71
N THR A 477 -2.58 36.90 9.80
CA THR A 477 -1.68 35.81 10.11
C THR A 477 -0.29 36.20 9.69
N ARG A 478 0.68 35.84 10.53
CA ARG A 478 2.10 36.02 10.21
C ARG A 478 2.87 34.82 10.71
N ILE A 479 3.93 34.47 10.01
CA ILE A 479 4.82 33.41 10.45
C ILE A 479 5.91 34.04 11.31
N VAL A 480 5.99 33.64 12.58
CA VAL A 480 7.08 34.01 13.50
C VAL A 480 7.67 32.72 14.02
N ASP A 481 8.98 32.54 13.86
CA ASP A 481 9.68 31.30 14.23
C ASP A 481 9.03 30.03 13.65
N LYS A 482 8.51 30.16 12.42
CA LYS A 482 7.82 29.10 11.66
C LYS A 482 6.52 28.58 12.27
N GLU A 483 6.00 29.29 13.26
CA GLU A 483 4.66 29.12 13.74
C GLU A 483 3.77 30.23 13.19
N LYS A 484 2.58 29.85 12.73
CA LYS A 484 1.56 30.79 12.29
C LYS A 484 0.97 31.45 13.53
N LYS A 485 1.09 32.77 13.62
CA LYS A 485 0.54 33.57 14.71
C LYS A 485 -0.65 34.40 14.22
N TYR A 486 -1.64 34.60 15.07
CA TYR A 486 -2.95 35.18 14.74
C TYR A 486 -3.19 36.45 15.54
N TYR A 487 -3.66 37.53 14.90
CA TYR A 487 -3.90 38.80 15.57
C TYR A 487 -4.88 39.71 14.80
N PHE A 488 -5.62 40.55 15.53
CA PHE A 488 -6.37 41.69 14.95
C PHE A 488 -5.50 42.96 14.92
N MET A 489 -4.81 43.20 16.03
CA MET A 489 -3.97 44.36 16.31
C MET A 489 -2.62 43.86 16.84
N GLU A 490 -1.53 44.58 16.58
CA GLU A 490 -0.17 44.10 16.90
C GLU A 490 0.10 43.93 18.41
N ASN A 491 -0.77 44.48 19.26
CA ASN A 491 -0.67 44.39 20.71
C ASN A 491 -1.14 43.05 21.31
N LYS A 492 -1.87 42.21 20.56
CA LYS A 492 -2.29 40.89 21.03
C LYS A 492 -2.15 39.86 19.92
N ILE A 493 -1.20 38.95 20.13
CA ILE A 493 -0.82 37.89 19.22
C ILE A 493 -1.04 36.56 19.94
N CYS A 494 -1.68 35.62 19.26
CA CYS A 494 -1.99 34.28 19.78
C CYS A 494 -1.43 33.19 18.86
N ASP A 495 -1.28 31.99 19.41
CA ASP A 495 -0.68 30.85 18.72
C ASP A 495 -1.71 30.08 17.88
N THR A 496 -2.98 30.17 18.27
CA THR A 496 -4.10 29.58 17.51
C THR A 496 -5.21 30.60 17.28
N LEU A 497 -5.99 30.37 16.21
CA LEU A 497 -7.21 31.14 15.95
C LEU A 497 -8.22 31.00 17.09
N TYR A 498 -8.32 29.80 17.67
CA TYR A 498 -9.19 29.51 18.82
C TYR A 498 -8.87 30.42 20.02
N GLU A 499 -7.59 30.53 20.39
CA GLU A 499 -7.15 31.39 21.48
C GLU A 499 -7.44 32.87 21.23
N LEU A 500 -7.22 33.34 20.00
CA LEU A 500 -7.48 34.73 19.62
C LEU A 500 -8.97 35.05 19.80
N VAL A 501 -9.86 34.22 19.23
CA VAL A 501 -11.30 34.44 19.33
C VAL A 501 -11.77 34.32 20.78
N SER A 502 -11.30 33.29 21.51
CA SER A 502 -11.59 33.10 22.94
C SER A 502 -11.13 34.25 23.83
N TYR A 503 -10.06 34.95 23.45
CA TYR A 503 -9.63 36.15 24.15
C TYR A 503 -10.65 37.29 23.98
N TYR A 504 -11.16 37.50 22.76
CA TYR A 504 -12.10 38.59 22.46
C TYR A 504 -13.56 38.27 22.79
N THR A 505 -13.88 37.05 23.23
CA THR A 505 -15.17 36.77 23.92
C THR A 505 -15.17 37.25 25.37
N ARG A 506 -14.00 37.63 25.91
CA ARG A 506 -13.85 38.13 27.29
C ARG A 506 -13.27 39.55 27.36
N ASN A 507 -12.69 40.03 26.26
CA ASN A 507 -12.00 41.32 26.18
C ASN A 507 -12.52 42.14 25.00
N TYR A 508 -12.47 43.47 25.11
CA TYR A 508 -12.94 44.36 24.07
C TYR A 508 -12.05 44.33 22.82
N LEU A 509 -12.63 43.95 21.68
CA LEU A 509 -12.11 44.25 20.35
C LEU A 509 -12.38 45.72 20.05
N THR A 510 -11.32 46.50 19.91
CA THR A 510 -11.41 47.93 19.58
C THR A 510 -10.98 48.14 18.14
N THR A 511 -11.88 48.66 17.33
CA THR A 511 -11.63 49.09 15.95
C THR A 511 -11.79 50.62 15.87
N PRO A 512 -11.39 51.28 14.77
CA PRO A 512 -11.62 52.71 14.59
C PRO A 512 -13.10 53.12 14.63
N THR A 513 -14.02 52.19 14.37
CA THR A 513 -15.45 52.47 14.22
C THR A 513 -16.32 51.93 15.35
N PHE A 514 -15.85 50.94 16.11
CA PHE A 514 -16.60 50.37 17.23
C PHE A 514 -15.69 49.70 18.26
N LYS A 515 -16.22 49.50 19.47
CA LYS A 515 -15.57 48.75 20.55
C LYS A 515 -16.57 47.77 21.15
N MET A 516 -16.28 46.46 21.09
CA MET A 516 -17.21 45.45 21.62
C MET A 516 -16.52 44.15 22.03
N ILE A 517 -17.27 43.26 22.67
CA ILE A 517 -16.86 41.88 22.99
C ILE A 517 -17.64 40.92 22.07
N LEU A 518 -17.01 39.81 21.67
CA LEU A 518 -17.68 38.75 20.92
C LEU A 518 -18.64 38.00 21.85
N THR A 519 -19.94 38.05 21.61
CA THR A 519 -20.94 37.53 22.56
C THR A 519 -21.51 36.20 22.10
N THR A 520 -22.14 36.18 20.92
CA THR A 520 -22.94 35.04 20.47
C THR A 520 -22.35 34.48 19.18
N PRO A 521 -21.94 33.20 19.12
CA PRO A 521 -21.53 32.59 17.87
C PRO A 521 -22.72 32.51 16.89
N CYS A 522 -22.48 32.83 15.63
CA CYS A 522 -23.42 32.57 14.55
C CYS A 522 -23.48 31.06 14.33
N PRO A 523 -24.67 30.45 14.20
CA PRO A 523 -24.77 29.04 13.90
C PRO A 523 -24.13 28.70 12.55
N GLN A 524 -23.40 27.58 12.50
CA GLN A 524 -22.94 27.00 11.26
C GLN A 524 -24.13 26.56 10.39
N PRO A 525 -23.98 26.60 9.05
CA PRO A 525 -24.94 25.95 8.17
C PRO A 525 -24.95 24.45 8.49
N GLN A 526 -26.12 23.82 8.40
CA GLN A 526 -26.26 22.39 8.60
C GLN A 526 -26.46 21.71 7.23
N PRO A 527 -25.41 21.62 6.37
CA PRO A 527 -25.55 21.16 4.99
C PRO A 527 -26.06 19.70 4.93
N HIS A 528 -25.76 18.91 5.96
CA HIS A 528 -26.24 17.55 6.12
C HIS A 528 -27.77 17.46 6.16
N LEU A 529 -28.51 18.49 6.60
CA LEU A 529 -29.98 18.44 6.65
C LEU A 529 -30.63 18.19 5.29
N ASN A 530 -29.96 18.57 4.19
CA ASN A 530 -30.46 18.41 2.83
C ASN A 530 -29.80 17.26 2.08
N GLN A 531 -28.98 16.44 2.76
CA GLN A 531 -28.29 15.33 2.14
C GLN A 531 -29.16 14.07 2.16
N PRO A 532 -29.19 13.29 1.06
CA PRO A 532 -30.06 12.12 0.95
C PRO A 532 -29.72 11.01 1.95
N TRP A 533 -28.47 10.99 2.43
CA TRP A 533 -27.96 10.05 3.43
C TRP A 533 -28.28 10.47 4.88
N PHE A 534 -28.83 11.66 5.12
CA PHE A 534 -29.18 12.12 6.46
C PHE A 534 -30.68 12.07 6.72
N TRP A 535 -31.08 11.32 7.75
CA TRP A 535 -32.46 11.09 8.13
C TRP A 535 -32.72 11.57 9.56
N PRO A 536 -33.06 12.86 9.77
CA PRO A 536 -33.17 13.44 11.10
C PRO A 536 -34.30 12.84 11.96
N THR A 537 -35.30 12.23 11.34
CA THR A 537 -36.46 11.65 12.02
C THR A 537 -36.43 10.13 12.11
N ALA A 538 -35.39 9.48 11.58
CA ALA A 538 -35.25 8.03 11.69
C ALA A 538 -34.75 7.66 13.09
N ASP A 539 -35.47 6.75 13.75
CA ASP A 539 -34.98 6.06 14.93
C ASP A 539 -34.23 4.76 14.52
N LYS A 540 -33.76 4.00 15.51
CA LYS A 540 -33.04 2.75 15.27
C LYS A 540 -33.86 1.76 14.43
N ALA A 541 -35.11 1.50 14.81
CA ALA A 541 -35.95 0.50 14.15
C ALA A 541 -36.29 0.91 12.71
N LYS A 542 -36.57 2.19 12.48
CA LYS A 542 -36.82 2.72 11.13
C LYS A 542 -35.57 2.67 10.27
N ALA A 543 -34.40 2.96 10.82
CA ALA A 543 -33.14 2.84 10.09
C ALA A 543 -32.87 1.38 9.67
N GLU A 544 -33.03 0.43 10.58
CA GLU A 544 -32.90 -1.01 10.28
C GLU A 544 -33.90 -1.46 9.21
N ALA A 545 -35.16 -1.02 9.29
CA ALA A 545 -36.18 -1.35 8.30
C ALA A 545 -35.90 -0.75 6.92
N LEU A 546 -35.35 0.47 6.84
CA LEU A 546 -34.96 1.11 5.58
C LEU A 546 -33.75 0.41 4.96
N LEU A 547 -32.71 0.13 5.76
CA LEU A 547 -31.49 -0.53 5.29
C LEU A 547 -31.74 -1.98 4.88
N SER A 548 -32.66 -2.68 5.56
CA SER A 548 -33.05 -4.05 5.19
C SER A 548 -33.71 -4.14 3.81
N GLN A 549 -34.29 -3.05 3.30
CA GLN A 549 -34.89 -2.98 1.96
C GLN A 549 -33.84 -2.83 0.85
N VAL A 550 -32.62 -2.39 1.17
CA VAL A 550 -31.54 -2.19 0.21
C VAL A 550 -30.70 -3.47 0.14
N PRO A 551 -30.67 -4.21 -0.98
CA PRO A 551 -30.04 -5.53 -1.06
C PRO A 551 -28.50 -5.51 -1.14
N GLU A 552 -27.87 -4.37 -0.84
CA GLU A 552 -26.43 -4.13 -0.97
C GLU A 552 -25.81 -3.90 0.42
N ASP A 553 -24.74 -4.62 0.71
CA ASP A 553 -23.93 -4.41 1.92
C ASP A 553 -23.16 -3.08 1.80
N GLY A 554 -23.02 -2.35 2.91
CA GLY A 554 -22.44 -1.00 2.90
C GLY A 554 -23.44 0.12 2.64
N ALA A 555 -24.73 -0.20 2.39
CA ALA A 555 -25.81 0.79 2.42
C ALA A 555 -25.85 1.45 3.81
N PHE A 556 -25.95 2.78 3.85
CA PHE A 556 -25.88 3.53 5.12
C PHE A 556 -26.82 4.73 5.17
N LEU A 557 -27.11 5.17 6.39
CA LEU A 557 -27.68 6.48 6.68
C LEU A 557 -27.15 7.03 8.00
N LEU A 558 -27.11 8.36 8.10
CA LEU A 558 -26.85 9.09 9.32
C LEU A 558 -28.17 9.58 9.92
N ARG A 559 -28.32 9.46 11.22
CA ARG A 559 -29.50 9.94 11.97
C ARG A 559 -29.08 10.53 13.30
N TYR A 560 -29.96 11.29 13.94
CA TYR A 560 -29.73 11.66 15.34
C TYR A 560 -29.79 10.41 16.24
N SER A 561 -29.05 10.45 17.34
CA SER A 561 -29.25 9.48 18.41
C SER A 561 -30.65 9.63 18.98
N SER A 562 -31.26 8.51 19.33
CA SER A 562 -32.59 8.48 19.96
C SER A 562 -32.56 9.07 21.38
N THR A 563 -31.37 9.16 22.00
CA THR A 563 -31.16 9.65 23.36
C THR A 563 -30.58 11.06 23.43
N ASP A 564 -29.78 11.46 22.45
CA ASP A 564 -29.11 12.77 22.42
C ASP A 564 -29.08 13.35 21.01
N LYS A 565 -29.80 14.47 20.80
CA LYS A 565 -29.88 15.13 19.49
C LYS A 565 -28.58 15.83 19.07
N SER A 566 -27.59 15.94 19.95
CA SER A 566 -26.24 16.43 19.62
C SER A 566 -25.32 15.31 19.10
N VAL A 567 -25.76 14.05 19.18
CA VAL A 567 -24.99 12.88 18.74
C VAL A 567 -25.59 12.33 17.45
N PHE A 568 -24.72 12.06 16.47
CA PHE A 568 -25.08 11.38 15.23
C PHE A 568 -24.80 9.87 15.35
N VAL A 569 -25.64 9.06 14.71
CA VAL A 569 -25.48 7.61 14.62
C VAL A 569 -25.41 7.23 13.15
N LEU A 570 -24.31 6.59 12.77
CA LEU A 570 -24.15 5.93 11.48
C LEU A 570 -24.78 4.53 11.57
N SER A 571 -25.82 4.30 10.77
CA SER A 571 -26.46 2.98 10.63
C SER A 571 -26.06 2.42 9.27
N ILE A 572 -25.53 1.19 9.25
CA ILE A 572 -24.99 0.53 8.04
C ILE A 572 -25.57 -0.88 7.99
N ARG A 573 -25.85 -1.38 6.79
CA ARG A 573 -26.15 -2.78 6.51
C ARG A 573 -24.87 -3.59 6.35
#